data_AF-A0A843HFM5-F1
#
_entry.id   AF-A0A843HFM5-F1
#
_cell.length_a   1.000
_cell.length_b   1.000
_cell.length_c   1.000
_cell.angle_alpha   90.00
_cell.angle_beta   90.00
_cell.angle_gamma   90.00
#
_symmetry.space_group_name_H-M   'P 1'
#
loop_
_entity.id
_entity.type
_entity.pdbx_description
1 polymer ?
#
loop_
_entity_poly.entity_id
_entity_poly.type
_entity_poly.pdbx_seq_one_letter_code
_entity_poly.pdbx_strand_id
1 'polypeptide(L)'
;MTTEEAIKVLNELDEITLYKKEAEALEKGIEAIKRTIPKEVLYSYDGYFNGEPVVDMASCPNCGHDFEQGDETWGSNFCPNCGQALKWEVAESKEEA
;
A
#
# COMPACT_ATOMS: atom_id res chain seq x y z
N MET A 1 -16.93 13.26 2.15
CA MET A 1 -16.75 12.37 0.99
C MET A 1 -15.57 11.47 1.30
N THR A 2 -15.78 10.16 1.40
CA THR A 2 -14.72 9.17 1.59
C THR A 2 -14.03 8.86 0.27
N THR A 3 -12.89 8.17 0.32
CA THR A 3 -12.16 7.71 -0.87
C THR A 3 -13.03 6.78 -1.72
N GLU A 4 -13.82 5.92 -1.08
CA GLU A 4 -14.74 5.00 -1.74
C GLU A 4 -15.89 5.74 -2.44
N GLU A 5 -16.46 6.76 -1.80
CA GLU A 5 -17.50 7.60 -2.40
C GLU A 5 -16.99 8.33 -3.65
N ALA A 6 -15.76 8.85 -3.59
CA ALA A 6 -15.13 9.51 -4.74
C ALA A 6 -14.89 8.54 -5.91
N ILE A 7 -14.36 7.34 -5.64
CA ILE A 7 -14.14 6.31 -6.66
C ILE A 7 -15.47 5.91 -7.31
N LYS A 8 -16.54 5.76 -6.52
CA LYS A 8 -17.87 5.41 -7.03
C LYS A 8 -18.39 6.45 -8.02
N VAL A 9 -18.35 7.74 -7.66
CA VAL A 9 -18.79 8.83 -8.54
C VAL A 9 -18.00 8.85 -9.85
N LEU A 10 -16.68 8.62 -9.78
CA LEU A 10 -15.83 8.61 -10.97
C LEU A 10 -16.12 7.42 -11.90
N ASN A 11 -16.46 6.24 -11.35
CA ASN A 11 -16.84 5.07 -12.13
C ASN A 11 -18.24 5.19 -12.76
N GLU A 12 -19.15 5.95 -12.15
CA GLU A 12 -20.51 6.17 -12.66
C GLU A 12 -20.59 7.19 -13.80
N LEU A 13 -19.46 7.79 -14.19
CA LEU A 13 -19.35 8.62 -15.39
C LEU A 13 -19.38 7.75 -16.66
N ASP A 14 -20.45 6.98 -16.84
CA ASP A 14 -20.54 5.99 -17.91
C ASP A 14 -21.25 6.52 -19.17
N GLU A 15 -20.49 6.41 -20.26
CA GLU A 15 -20.83 6.29 -21.67
C GLU A 15 -21.93 7.20 -22.25
N ILE A 16 -21.50 8.38 -22.74
CA ILE A 16 -21.88 9.01 -24.03
C ILE A 16 -21.02 10.27 -24.31
N THR A 17 -20.26 10.81 -23.34
CA THR A 17 -19.64 12.17 -23.44
C THR A 17 -18.11 12.29 -23.31
N LEU A 18 -17.37 11.23 -22.95
CA LEU A 18 -15.91 11.33 -22.71
C LEU A 18 -15.11 10.85 -23.93
N TYR A 19 -14.16 11.66 -24.43
CA TYR A 19 -13.19 11.18 -25.41
C TYR A 19 -12.16 10.27 -24.74
N LYS A 20 -11.43 9.49 -25.55
CA LYS A 20 -10.48 8.46 -25.08
C LYS A 20 -9.46 8.98 -24.06
N LYS A 21 -9.00 10.23 -24.19
CA LYS A 21 -7.98 10.80 -23.29
C LYS A 21 -8.54 11.10 -21.91
N GLU A 22 -9.80 11.53 -21.85
CA GLU A 22 -10.50 11.82 -20.61
C GLU A 22 -10.81 10.53 -19.86
N ALA A 23 -11.21 9.46 -20.58
CA ALA A 23 -11.34 8.12 -20.00
C ALA A 23 -10.01 7.62 -19.40
N GLU A 24 -8.90 7.73 -20.15
CA GLU A 24 -7.57 7.36 -19.66
C GLU A 24 -7.14 8.19 -18.44
N ALA A 25 -7.46 9.49 -18.43
CA ALA A 25 -7.17 10.37 -17.30
C ALA A 25 -7.99 9.99 -16.06
N LEU A 26 -9.26 9.64 -16.23
CA LEU A 26 -10.13 9.17 -15.15
C LEU A 26 -9.62 7.85 -14.56
N GLU A 27 -9.27 6.88 -15.41
CA GLU A 27 -8.70 5.61 -14.97
C GLU A 27 -7.43 5.82 -14.13
N LYS A 28 -6.49 6.65 -14.61
CA LYS A 28 -5.26 6.97 -13.86
C LYS A 28 -5.56 7.70 -12.55
N GLY A 29 -6.54 8.60 -12.55
CA GLY A 29 -6.99 9.30 -11.35
C GLY A 29 -7.57 8.34 -10.31
N ILE A 30 -8.43 7.43 -10.74
CA ILE A 30 -9.03 6.38 -9.88
C ILE A 30 -7.92 5.50 -9.28
N GLU A 31 -6.96 5.06 -10.09
CA GLU A 31 -5.83 4.25 -9.60
C GLU A 31 -4.96 5.01 -8.58
N ALA A 32 -4.69 6.29 -8.79
CA ALA A 32 -3.97 7.11 -7.82
C ALA A 32 -4.77 7.26 -6.50
N ILE A 33 -6.09 7.44 -6.59
CA ILE A 33 -6.96 7.56 -5.42
C ILE A 33 -7.00 6.25 -4.63
N LYS A 34 -7.13 5.10 -5.30
CA LYS A 34 -7.09 3.76 -4.66
C LYS A 34 -5.83 3.55 -3.84
N ARG A 35 -4.68 4.06 -4.29
CA ARG A 35 -3.39 3.95 -3.56
C ARG A 35 -3.38 4.72 -2.25
N THR A 36 -4.29 5.66 -2.02
CA THR A 36 -4.38 6.38 -0.75
C THR A 36 -5.07 5.56 0.35
N ILE A 37 -5.79 4.49 0.00
CA ILE A 37 -6.39 3.54 0.95
C ILE A 37 -5.28 2.65 1.50
N PRO A 38 -5.00 2.66 2.82
CA PRO A 38 -3.93 1.87 3.41
C PRO A 38 -4.14 0.37 3.19
N LYS A 39 -3.08 -0.34 2.84
CA LYS A 39 -3.04 -1.80 2.75
C LYS A 39 -1.93 -2.36 3.64
N GLU A 40 -2.20 -3.51 4.25
CA GLU A 40 -1.22 -4.20 5.08
C GLU A 40 -0.01 -4.64 4.24
N VAL A 41 1.18 -4.40 4.80
CA VAL A 41 2.41 -4.93 4.21
C VAL A 41 2.42 -6.45 4.28
N LEU A 42 3.10 -7.08 3.31
CA LEU A 42 3.27 -8.52 3.30
C LEU A 42 4.58 -8.88 3.98
N TYR A 43 4.52 -9.38 5.21
CA TYR A 43 5.70 -9.81 5.95
C TYR A 43 6.28 -11.11 5.39
N SER A 44 7.61 -11.15 5.31
CA SER A 44 8.40 -12.35 5.05
C SER A 44 9.20 -12.68 6.31
N TYR A 45 9.53 -13.96 6.45
CA TYR A 45 10.24 -14.50 7.60
C TYR A 45 11.27 -15.50 7.09
N ASP A 46 12.55 -15.29 7.40
CA ASP A 46 13.63 -16.21 7.01
C ASP A 46 14.16 -17.06 8.18
N GLY A 47 13.66 -16.84 9.41
CA GLY A 47 14.13 -17.53 10.60
C GLY A 47 13.19 -17.49 11.81
N TYR A 48 13.59 -18.22 12.86
CA TYR A 48 12.91 -18.26 14.15
C TYR A 48 13.90 -17.95 15.27
N PHE A 49 13.48 -17.17 16.26
CA PHE A 49 14.21 -16.91 17.49
C PHE A 49 13.32 -17.25 18.68
N ASN A 50 13.81 -18.09 19.60
CA ASN A 50 13.03 -18.62 20.73
C ASN A 50 11.68 -19.26 20.36
N GLY A 51 11.56 -19.80 19.14
CA GLY A 51 10.33 -20.43 18.65
C GLY A 51 9.33 -19.48 17.99
N GLU A 52 9.61 -18.17 17.97
CA GLU A 52 8.81 -17.15 17.29
C GLU A 52 9.45 -16.76 15.95
N PRO A 53 8.67 -16.50 14.89
CA PRO A 53 9.20 -16.12 13.59
C PRO A 53 9.76 -14.69 13.65
N VAL A 54 10.99 -14.51 13.16
CA VAL A 54 11.64 -13.20 13.10
C VAL A 54 11.24 -12.53 11.80
N VAL A 55 10.63 -11.34 11.88
CA VAL A 55 10.36 -10.51 10.71
C VAL A 55 11.65 -9.78 10.34
N ASP A 56 12.21 -10.12 9.19
CA ASP A 56 13.40 -9.49 8.62
C ASP A 56 13.05 -8.64 7.38
N MET A 57 11.97 -9.00 6.67
CA MET A 57 11.53 -8.36 5.45
C MET A 57 10.03 -8.10 5.41
N ALA A 58 9.63 -7.07 4.69
CA ALA A 58 8.25 -6.81 4.31
C ALA A 58 8.19 -6.39 2.83
N SER A 59 7.06 -6.55 2.17
CA SER A 59 6.89 -6.10 0.78
C SER A 59 5.60 -5.32 0.56
N CYS A 60 5.64 -4.38 -0.38
CA CYS A 60 4.49 -3.57 -0.75
C CYS A 60 3.44 -4.45 -1.43
N PRO A 61 2.19 -4.49 -0.93
CA PRO A 61 1.14 -5.36 -1.47
C PRO A 61 0.65 -4.95 -2.87
N ASN A 62 1.10 -3.79 -3.38
CA ASN A 62 0.68 -3.28 -4.68
C ASN A 62 1.74 -3.48 -5.79
N CYS A 63 3.03 -3.23 -5.48
CA CYS A 63 4.10 -3.34 -6.48
C CYS A 63 5.18 -4.36 -6.15
N GLY A 64 5.13 -4.99 -4.98
CA GLY A 64 6.13 -5.97 -4.54
C GLY A 64 7.49 -5.37 -4.21
N HIS A 65 7.59 -4.06 -3.97
CA HIS A 65 8.82 -3.46 -3.48
C HIS A 65 9.11 -3.94 -2.06
N ASP A 66 10.30 -4.49 -1.84
CA ASP A 66 10.75 -4.99 -0.55
C ASP A 66 11.27 -3.88 0.37
N PHE A 67 11.12 -4.10 1.67
CA PHE A 67 11.61 -3.30 2.77
C PHE A 67 12.40 -4.22 3.70
N GLU A 68 13.64 -3.89 3.99
CA GLU A 68 14.44 -4.64 4.98
C GLU A 68 14.36 -3.97 6.35
N GLN A 69 14.32 -4.77 7.41
CA GLN A 69 14.31 -4.23 8.77
C GLN A 69 15.60 -3.46 9.04
N GLY A 70 15.48 -2.17 9.32
CA GLY A 70 16.62 -1.25 9.52
C GLY A 70 16.81 -0.25 8.38
N ASP A 71 16.15 -0.45 7.24
CA ASP A 71 16.12 0.54 6.17
C ASP A 71 15.35 1.80 6.59
N GLU A 72 15.73 2.96 6.04
CA GLU A 72 15.03 4.24 6.27
C GLU A 72 13.56 4.21 5.85
N THR A 73 13.19 3.25 4.99
CA THR A 73 11.84 3.10 4.47
C THR A 73 10.98 2.12 5.28
N TRP A 74 11.56 1.39 6.24
CA TRP A 74 10.82 0.52 7.15
C TRP A 74 9.83 1.33 7.98
N GLY A 75 8.56 0.90 8.02
CA GLY A 75 7.51 1.65 8.72
C GLY A 75 7.03 2.91 8.00
N SER A 76 7.45 3.16 6.74
CA SER A 76 6.98 4.32 5.97
C SER A 76 5.49 4.25 5.68
N ASN A 77 4.78 5.37 5.84
CA ASN A 77 3.34 5.46 5.57
C ASN A 77 2.96 5.20 4.10
N PHE A 78 3.92 5.35 3.18
CA PHE A 78 3.70 5.15 1.74
C PHE A 78 4.87 4.38 1.13
N CYS A 79 4.56 3.52 0.16
CA CYS A 79 5.58 2.85 -0.64
C CYS A 79 6.32 3.87 -1.52
N PRO A 80 7.66 3.97 -1.44
CA PRO A 80 8.44 4.93 -2.22
C PRO A 80 8.42 4.63 -3.72
N ASN A 81 8.16 3.37 -4.10
CA ASN A 81 8.15 2.95 -5.49
C ASN A 81 6.82 3.27 -6.21
N CYS A 82 5.67 3.04 -5.57
CA CYS A 82 4.37 3.18 -6.24
C CYS A 82 3.37 4.13 -5.56
N GLY A 83 3.67 4.63 -4.35
CA GLY A 83 2.81 5.55 -3.60
C GLY A 83 1.64 4.91 -2.86
N GLN A 84 1.56 3.57 -2.80
CA GLN A 84 0.55 2.85 -2.00
C GLN A 84 0.71 3.21 -0.52
N ALA A 85 -0.36 3.67 0.13
CA ALA A 85 -0.43 3.84 1.57
C ALA A 85 -0.29 2.48 2.26
N LEU A 86 0.57 2.40 3.27
CA LEU A 86 0.93 1.18 3.94
C LEU A 86 0.41 1.20 5.38
N LYS A 87 -0.16 0.08 5.81
CA LYS A 87 -0.49 -0.21 7.20
C LYS A 87 0.55 -1.20 7.71
N TRP A 88 1.34 -0.76 8.68
CA TRP A 88 2.28 -1.62 9.40
C TRP A 88 1.61 -2.04 10.71
N GLU A 89 1.49 -3.33 10.94
CA GLU A 89 1.21 -3.83 12.27
C GLU A 89 2.56 -3.94 12.95
N VAL A 90 2.89 -2.94 13.78
CA VAL A 90 4.16 -2.95 14.51
C VAL A 90 4.16 -4.23 15.34
N ALA A 91 4.93 -5.24 14.92
CA ALA A 91 5.34 -6.30 15.83
C ALA A 91 6.14 -5.58 16.90
N GLU A 92 5.54 -5.34 18.06
CA GLU A 92 6.24 -4.77 19.21
C GLU A 92 7.46 -5.66 19.46
N SER A 93 8.63 -5.23 18.98
CA SER A 93 9.90 -5.74 19.49
C SER A 93 9.92 -5.29 20.94
N LYS A 94 9.59 -6.20 21.85
CA LYS A 94 9.87 -6.00 23.27
C LYS A 94 11.37 -5.80 23.39
N GLU A 95 11.81 -4.55 23.51
CA GLU A 95 13.08 -4.23 24.14
C GLU A 95 12.98 -4.75 25.58
N GLU A 96 13.57 -5.93 25.82
CA GLU A 96 13.80 -6.43 27.16
C GLU A 96 14.89 -5.57 27.82
N ALA A 97 14.43 -4.75 28.77
CA ALA A 97 15.09 -4.17 29.96
C ALA A 97 16.63 -4.01 29.99
#